data_AF-B3T980-F1
#
_entry.id   AF-B3T980-F1
#
_cell.length_a   1.000
_cell.length_b   1.000
_cell.length_c   1.000
_cell.angle_alpha   90.00
_cell.angle_beta   90.00
_cell.angle_gamma   90.00
#
_symmetry.space_group_name_H-M   'P 1'
#
loop_
_entity.id
_entity.type
_entity.pdbx_description
1 polymer ?
#
loop_
_entity_poly.entity_id
_entity_poly.type
_entity_poly.pdbx_seq_one_letter_code
_entity_poly.pdbx_strand_id
1 'polypeptide(L)'
;MLTVILEKVFNHLSLDSNSQLSMVSILAVTGTLVILVAGIWDAINHLQNSPEFFWSDPHIVVYSGVFMVTIAAIFSVNLLVKNSIQGILKRGMQLVIIGSIMQIIFGFGDSISHDMFGIDGLLSLTHQPLEIGIVLSALGGFLIIKARQNSNLKVFLPFSIVTFLLITSWLGFNLTLYFGHYVQCIPIHLIFSSGCSIL
;
A
#
# COMPACT_ATOMS: atom_id res chain seq x y z
N MET A 1 -4.67 -28.39 12.87
CA MET A 1 -5.46 -27.56 13.82
C MET A 1 -5.62 -26.13 13.31
N LEU A 2 -4.53 -25.42 12.98
CA LEU A 2 -4.59 -24.07 12.42
C LEU A 2 -5.38 -23.98 11.09
N THR A 3 -5.17 -24.94 10.18
CA THR A 3 -5.90 -25.03 8.90
C THR A 3 -7.40 -25.21 9.08
N VAL A 4 -7.81 -26.05 10.02
CA VAL A 4 -9.23 -26.31 10.36
C VAL A 4 -9.90 -25.08 10.98
N ILE A 5 -9.18 -24.34 11.83
CA ILE A 5 -9.68 -23.10 12.43
C ILE A 5 -9.81 -22.00 11.37
N LEU A 6 -8.80 -21.83 10.52
CA LEU A 6 -8.84 -20.88 9.41
C LEU A 6 -10.01 -21.20 8.47
N GLU A 7 -10.17 -22.45 8.07
CA GLU A 7 -11.27 -22.89 7.21
C GLU A 7 -12.65 -22.58 7.84
N LYS A 8 -12.81 -22.80 9.14
CA LYS A 8 -14.06 -22.50 9.86
C LYS A 8 -14.38 -21.00 9.93
N VAL A 9 -13.38 -20.15 10.14
CA VAL A 9 -13.54 -18.68 10.10
C VAL A 9 -13.86 -18.21 8.68
N PHE A 10 -13.17 -18.74 7.68
CA PHE A 10 -13.35 -18.35 6.28
C PHE A 10 -14.66 -18.83 5.66
N ASN A 11 -15.24 -19.93 6.15
CA ASN A 11 -16.55 -20.41 5.73
C ASN A 11 -17.70 -19.45 6.09
N HIS A 12 -17.50 -18.52 7.04
CA HIS A 12 -18.45 -17.46 7.33
C HIS A 12 -18.37 -16.26 6.38
N LEU A 13 -17.30 -16.12 5.59
CA LEU A 13 -17.24 -15.14 4.49
C LEU A 13 -18.03 -15.69 3.28
N SER A 14 -19.35 -15.54 3.34
CA SER A 14 -20.38 -16.04 2.41
C SER A 14 -20.35 -15.45 0.99
N LEU A 15 -19.19 -15.07 0.48
CA LEU A 15 -19.04 -14.58 -0.90
C LEU A 15 -18.50 -15.69 -1.78
N ASP A 16 -19.06 -15.81 -2.99
CA ASP A 16 -18.51 -16.70 -4.01
C ASP A 16 -17.10 -16.25 -4.42
N SER A 17 -16.32 -17.17 -4.99
CA SER A 17 -14.91 -16.92 -5.33
C SER A 17 -14.71 -15.80 -6.37
N ASN A 18 -15.67 -15.59 -7.28
CA ASN A 18 -15.58 -14.51 -8.29
C ASN A 18 -15.85 -13.14 -7.66
N SER A 19 -16.81 -13.06 -6.75
CA SER A 19 -17.12 -11.87 -5.97
C SER A 19 -15.95 -11.51 -5.06
N GLN A 20 -15.38 -12.48 -4.34
CA GLN A 20 -14.16 -12.27 -3.54
C GLN A 20 -13.01 -11.74 -4.40
N LEU A 21 -12.76 -12.34 -5.57
CA LEU A 21 -11.67 -11.91 -6.44
C LEU A 21 -11.87 -10.48 -7.00
N SER A 22 -13.12 -10.12 -7.29
CA SER A 22 -13.49 -8.77 -7.71
C SER A 22 -13.23 -7.77 -6.58
N MET A 23 -13.60 -8.13 -5.34
CA MET A 23 -13.30 -7.32 -4.16
C MET A 23 -11.80 -7.17 -3.92
N VAL A 24 -11.01 -8.24 -4.04
CA VAL A 24 -9.54 -8.16 -3.93
C VAL A 24 -8.99 -7.14 -4.92
N SER A 25 -9.42 -7.22 -6.18
CA SER A 25 -8.95 -6.35 -7.25
C SER A 25 -9.30 -4.89 -7.00
N ILE A 26 -10.57 -4.62 -6.68
CA ILE A 26 -11.06 -3.25 -6.45
C ILE A 26 -10.36 -2.67 -5.23
N LEU A 27 -10.40 -3.36 -4.09
CA LEU A 27 -9.85 -2.85 -2.82
C LEU A 27 -8.34 -2.66 -2.88
N ALA A 28 -7.59 -3.56 -3.52
CA ALA A 28 -6.14 -3.40 -3.67
C ALA A 28 -5.77 -2.15 -4.49
N VAL A 29 -6.49 -1.90 -5.60
CA VAL A 29 -6.22 -0.76 -6.47
C VAL A 29 -6.75 0.55 -5.87
N THR A 30 -8.00 0.59 -5.40
CA THR A 30 -8.56 1.82 -4.80
C THR A 30 -7.89 2.15 -3.47
N GLY A 31 -7.57 1.15 -2.65
CA GLY A 31 -6.87 1.35 -1.39
C GLY A 31 -5.49 1.96 -1.60
N THR A 32 -4.71 1.43 -2.55
CA THR A 32 -3.39 2.00 -2.86
C THR A 32 -3.46 3.40 -3.48
N LEU A 33 -4.50 3.71 -4.26
CA LEU A 33 -4.73 5.08 -4.73
C LEU A 33 -5.11 6.04 -3.59
N VAL A 34 -5.96 5.61 -2.64
CA VAL A 34 -6.30 6.39 -1.45
C VAL A 34 -5.04 6.70 -0.65
N ILE A 35 -4.17 5.71 -0.43
CA ILE A 35 -2.88 5.92 0.24
C ILE A 35 -2.05 6.95 -0.50
N LEU A 36 -1.91 6.85 -1.83
CA LEU A 36 -1.11 7.80 -2.61
C LEU A 36 -1.62 9.24 -2.48
N VAL A 37 -2.92 9.45 -2.67
CA VAL A 37 -3.52 10.79 -2.60
C VAL A 37 -3.37 11.38 -1.20
N ALA A 38 -3.60 10.56 -0.17
CA ALA A 38 -3.46 10.98 1.22
C ALA A 38 -2.00 11.23 1.61
N GLY A 39 -1.05 10.43 1.12
CA GLY A 39 0.38 10.65 1.32
C GLY A 39 0.90 11.91 0.63
N ILE A 40 0.36 12.27 -0.55
CA ILE A 40 0.65 13.56 -1.19
C ILE A 40 0.07 14.71 -0.36
N TRP A 41 -1.14 14.55 0.19
CA TRP A 41 -1.74 15.54 1.08
C TRP A 41 -0.90 15.72 2.35
N ASP A 42 -0.43 14.63 2.95
CA ASP A 42 0.49 14.64 4.09
C ASP A 42 1.79 15.40 3.78
N ALA A 43 2.43 15.08 2.65
CA ALA A 43 3.64 15.78 2.20
C ALA A 43 3.40 17.29 1.98
N ILE A 44 2.23 17.69 1.48
CA ILE A 44 1.86 19.10 1.33
C ILE A 44 1.68 19.78 2.69
N ASN A 45 1.06 19.11 3.65
CA ASN A 45 0.90 19.63 5.00
C ASN A 45 2.28 19.86 5.65
N HIS A 46 3.19 18.90 5.53
CA HIS A 46 4.58 19.06 5.97
C HIS A 46 5.28 20.25 5.30
N LEU A 47 5.11 20.44 3.98
CA LEU A 47 5.63 21.62 3.27
C LEU A 47 5.07 22.96 3.78
N GLN A 48 3.85 22.96 4.31
CA GLN A 48 3.19 24.17 4.82
C GLN A 48 3.51 24.46 6.30
N ASN A 49 4.30 23.61 6.97
CA ASN A 49 4.57 23.69 8.41
C ASN A 49 3.27 23.75 9.25
N SER A 50 2.24 22.98 8.87
CA SER A 50 1.06 22.81 9.71
C SER A 50 1.45 22.16 11.05
N PRO A 51 0.74 22.43 12.16
CA PRO A 51 0.96 21.69 13.39
C PRO A 51 0.61 20.21 13.19
N GLU A 52 1.59 19.33 13.37
CA GLU A 52 1.48 17.90 13.12
C GLU A 52 1.47 17.10 14.44
N PHE A 53 0.53 16.17 14.54
CA PHE A 53 0.66 14.95 15.34
C PHE A 53 0.49 13.79 14.36
N PHE A 54 1.11 12.64 14.63
CA PHE A 54 1.10 11.50 13.70
C PHE A 54 -0.31 11.09 13.24
N TRP A 55 -1.31 11.15 14.13
CA TRP A 55 -2.71 10.90 13.77
C TRP A 55 -3.40 12.16 13.23
N SER A 56 -2.85 12.74 12.18
CA SER A 56 -3.45 13.85 11.44
C SER A 56 -4.50 13.35 10.43
N ASP A 57 -5.33 14.26 9.92
CA ASP A 57 -6.34 13.94 8.91
C ASP A 57 -5.78 13.16 7.70
N PRO A 58 -4.66 13.56 7.05
CA PRO A 58 -4.10 12.78 5.95
C PRO A 58 -3.65 11.38 6.39
N HIS A 59 -3.02 11.23 7.56
CA HIS A 59 -2.65 9.92 8.09
C HIS A 59 -3.86 9.01 8.31
N ILE A 60 -4.95 9.53 8.88
CA ILE A 60 -6.19 8.76 9.05
C ILE A 60 -6.69 8.24 7.68
N VAL A 61 -6.61 9.06 6.63
CA VAL A 61 -6.98 8.65 5.27
C VAL A 61 -5.98 7.64 4.69
N VAL A 62 -4.67 7.78 4.92
CA VAL A 62 -3.65 6.78 4.57
C VAL A 62 -4.00 5.43 5.20
N TYR A 63 -4.25 5.39 6.50
CA TYR A 63 -4.60 4.15 7.20
C TYR A 63 -5.94 3.57 6.75
N SER A 64 -6.89 4.38 6.29
CA SER A 64 -8.12 3.88 5.65
C SER A 64 -7.81 3.09 4.36
N GLY A 65 -6.85 3.56 3.57
CA GLY A 65 -6.38 2.84 2.37
C GLY A 65 -5.61 1.56 2.73
N VAL A 66 -4.75 1.60 3.74
CA VAL A 66 -4.06 0.40 4.28
C VAL A 66 -5.06 -0.64 4.76
N PHE A 67 -6.13 -0.20 5.44
CA PHE A 67 -7.22 -1.08 5.87
C PHE A 67 -7.94 -1.74 4.69
N MET A 68 -8.24 -1.00 3.61
CA MET A 68 -8.82 -1.57 2.38
C MET A 68 -7.92 -2.64 1.76
N VAL A 69 -6.62 -2.38 1.66
CA VAL A 69 -5.64 -3.35 1.15
C VAL A 69 -5.55 -4.58 2.06
N THR A 70 -5.69 -4.41 3.37
CA THR A 70 -5.69 -5.50 4.35
C THR A 70 -6.92 -6.40 4.17
N ILE A 71 -8.11 -5.83 3.94
CA ILE A 71 -9.30 -6.62 3.59
C ILE A 71 -9.06 -7.41 2.30
N ALA A 72 -8.43 -6.80 1.29
CA ALA A 72 -8.06 -7.48 0.05
C ALA A 72 -7.08 -8.66 0.30
N ALA A 73 -6.12 -8.49 1.22
CA ALA A 73 -5.21 -9.55 1.61
C ALA A 73 -5.93 -10.70 2.33
N ILE A 74 -6.88 -10.42 3.21
CA ILE A 74 -7.69 -11.45 3.90
C ILE A 74 -8.48 -12.30 2.89
N PHE A 75 -9.14 -11.66 1.92
CA PHE A 75 -9.83 -12.38 0.85
C PHE A 75 -8.85 -13.19 -0.02
N SER A 76 -7.67 -12.65 -0.29
CA SER A 76 -6.60 -13.35 -1.02
C SER A 76 -6.15 -14.62 -0.30
N VAL A 77 -5.97 -14.56 1.03
CA VAL A 77 -5.64 -15.73 1.85
C VAL A 77 -6.77 -16.77 1.78
N ASN A 78 -8.03 -16.36 1.96
CA ASN A 78 -9.18 -17.26 1.87
C ASN A 78 -9.21 -18.02 0.53
N LEU A 79 -9.06 -17.28 -0.57
CA LEU A 79 -9.05 -17.83 -1.93
C LEU A 79 -7.87 -18.78 -2.18
N LEU A 80 -6.68 -18.48 -1.65
CA LEU A 80 -5.50 -19.33 -1.79
C LEU A 80 -5.59 -20.63 -0.99
N VAL A 81 -6.21 -20.62 0.20
CA VAL A 81 -6.41 -21.81 1.03
C VAL A 81 -7.29 -22.85 0.32
N LYS A 82 -8.21 -22.41 -0.54
CA LYS A 82 -9.09 -23.29 -1.35
C LYS A 82 -8.36 -24.02 -2.50
N ASN A 83 -7.03 -23.89 -2.62
CA ASN A 83 -6.09 -24.64 -3.49
C ASN A 83 -6.40 -24.75 -5.01
N SER A 84 -7.41 -24.05 -5.51
CA SER A 84 -7.82 -24.08 -6.92
C SER A 84 -7.18 -22.99 -7.79
N ILE A 85 -6.48 -22.03 -7.18
CA ILE A 85 -5.95 -20.85 -7.89
C ILE A 85 -4.47 -21.01 -8.22
N GLN A 86 -4.14 -20.82 -9.50
CA GLN A 86 -2.79 -21.03 -10.04
C GLN A 86 -2.34 -19.86 -10.93
N GLY A 87 -1.07 -19.92 -11.36
CA GLY A 87 -0.51 -19.01 -12.35
C GLY A 87 -0.46 -17.54 -11.90
N ILE A 88 -0.76 -16.64 -12.83
CA ILE A 88 -0.68 -15.19 -12.63
C ILE A 88 -1.63 -14.70 -11.53
N LEU A 89 -2.77 -15.38 -11.35
CA LEU A 89 -3.77 -15.04 -10.35
C LEU A 89 -3.26 -15.28 -8.93
N LYS A 90 -2.60 -16.44 -8.72
CA LYS A 90 -1.92 -16.76 -7.46
C LYS A 90 -0.83 -15.74 -7.13
N ARG A 91 0.00 -15.38 -8.11
CA ARG A 91 1.06 -14.38 -7.94
C ARG A 91 0.48 -13.02 -7.55
N GLY A 92 -0.57 -12.56 -8.23
CA GLY A 92 -1.23 -11.30 -7.90
C GLY A 92 -1.73 -11.26 -6.45
N MET A 93 -2.41 -12.31 -6.00
CA MET A 93 -2.86 -12.43 -4.60
C MET A 93 -1.70 -12.48 -3.59
N GLN A 94 -0.61 -13.18 -3.90
CA GLN A 94 0.57 -13.21 -3.04
C GLN A 94 1.22 -11.83 -2.90
N LEU A 95 1.29 -11.05 -3.99
CA LEU A 95 1.80 -9.68 -3.95
C LEU A 95 0.91 -8.76 -3.09
N VAL A 96 -0.42 -8.87 -3.18
CA VAL A 96 -1.35 -8.12 -2.30
C VAL A 96 -1.12 -8.47 -0.83
N ILE A 97 -0.93 -9.76 -0.51
CA ILE A 97 -0.67 -10.21 0.87
C ILE A 97 0.66 -9.66 1.39
N ILE A 98 1.73 -9.83 0.62
CA ILE A 98 3.07 -9.35 1.00
C ILE A 98 3.05 -7.82 1.17
N GLY A 99 2.45 -7.11 0.21
CA GLY A 99 2.32 -5.65 0.26
C GLY A 99 1.53 -5.17 1.48
N SER A 100 0.43 -5.85 1.82
CA SER A 100 -0.35 -5.56 3.03
C SER A 100 0.44 -5.77 4.31
N ILE A 101 1.19 -6.87 4.42
CA ILE A 101 2.04 -7.15 5.59
C ILE A 101 3.10 -6.06 5.75
N MET A 102 3.76 -5.68 4.65
CA MET A 102 4.73 -4.58 4.67
C MET A 102 4.07 -3.28 5.12
N GLN A 103 2.91 -2.91 4.57
CA GLN A 103 2.22 -1.69 4.96
C GLN A 103 1.86 -1.63 6.44
N ILE A 104 1.40 -2.75 7.03
CA ILE A 104 1.07 -2.79 8.46
C ILE A 104 2.32 -2.65 9.33
N ILE A 105 3.37 -3.43 9.03
CA ILE A 105 4.60 -3.45 9.83
C ILE A 105 5.30 -2.09 9.73
N PHE A 106 5.51 -1.61 8.51
CA PHE A 106 6.28 -0.40 8.28
C PHE A 106 5.48 0.88 8.50
N GLY A 107 4.15 0.87 8.31
CA GLY A 107 3.30 1.97 8.74
C GLY A 107 3.29 2.15 10.27
N PHE A 108 3.32 1.06 11.04
CA PHE A 108 3.53 1.16 12.49
C PHE A 108 4.97 1.56 12.86
N GLY A 109 5.95 1.10 12.09
CA GLY A 109 7.34 1.57 12.22
C GLY A 109 7.45 3.08 12.01
N ASP A 110 6.74 3.61 11.02
CA ASP A 110 6.67 5.03 10.70
C ASP A 110 6.15 5.85 11.88
N SER A 111 5.07 5.39 12.52
CA SER A 111 4.52 6.06 13.71
C SER A 111 5.54 6.14 14.85
N ILE A 112 6.28 5.04 15.10
CA ILE A 112 7.33 5.01 16.12
C ILE A 112 8.47 5.96 15.75
N SER A 113 8.86 5.98 14.48
CA SER A 113 9.94 6.85 14.00
C SER A 113 9.57 8.32 14.19
N HIS A 114 8.33 8.70 13.85
CA HIS A 114 7.78 10.04 14.11
C HIS A 114 7.85 10.42 15.60
N ASP A 115 7.50 9.51 16.51
CA ASP A 115 7.55 9.75 17.95
C ASP A 115 8.98 9.91 18.48
N MET A 116 9.94 9.17 17.91
CA MET A 116 11.32 9.10 18.39
C MET A 116 12.23 10.18 17.80
N PHE A 117 12.05 10.50 16.52
CA PHE A 117 12.95 11.35 15.75
C PHE A 117 12.30 12.64 15.23
N GLY A 118 10.99 12.81 15.46
CA GLY A 118 10.20 13.91 14.90
C GLY A 118 9.72 13.58 13.49
N ILE A 119 9.16 14.57 12.79
CA ILE A 119 8.50 14.40 11.48
C ILE A 119 9.41 13.61 10.52
N ASP A 120 9.03 12.38 10.19
CA ASP A 120 9.72 11.59 9.18
C ASP A 120 9.52 12.23 7.82
N GLY A 121 10.63 12.56 7.15
CA GLY A 121 10.59 13.00 5.77
C GLY A 121 10.26 11.83 4.85
N LEU A 122 9.95 12.15 3.59
CA LEU A 122 9.77 11.21 2.46
C LEU A 122 10.92 10.18 2.25
N LEU A 123 11.97 10.21 3.09
CA LEU A 123 13.20 9.44 3.02
C LEU A 123 13.48 8.60 4.28
N SER A 124 12.53 8.44 5.21
CA SER A 124 12.81 7.63 6.40
C SER A 124 12.93 6.14 6.06
N LEU A 125 13.71 5.42 6.88
CA LEU A 125 13.95 3.98 6.71
C LEU A 125 12.69 3.13 6.91
N THR A 126 11.68 3.65 7.60
CA THR A 126 10.36 3.02 7.77
C THR A 126 9.43 3.35 6.62
N HIS A 127 9.56 4.53 6.02
CA HIS A 127 8.69 4.97 4.93
C HIS A 127 8.95 4.21 3.61
N GLN A 128 10.21 3.95 3.25
CA GLN A 128 10.50 3.28 1.95
C GLN A 128 9.93 1.86 1.84
N PRO A 129 10.08 0.99 2.85
CA PRO A 129 9.48 -0.34 2.78
C PRO A 129 7.94 -0.28 2.83
N LEU A 130 7.35 0.71 3.52
CA LEU A 130 5.91 0.99 3.45
C LEU A 130 5.49 1.25 1.99
N GLU A 131 6.20 2.15 1.28
CA GLU A 131 5.91 2.46 -0.13
C GLU A 131 6.11 1.29 -1.08
N ILE A 132 7.15 0.48 -0.88
CA ILE A 132 7.32 -0.79 -1.61
C ILE A 132 6.10 -1.68 -1.40
N GLY A 133 5.58 -1.75 -0.17
CA GLY A 133 4.34 -2.47 0.13
C GLY A 133 3.14 -1.97 -0.67
N ILE A 134 3.02 -0.65 -0.88
CA ILE A 134 1.96 -0.03 -1.70
C ILE A 134 2.12 -0.45 -3.17
N VAL A 135 3.35 -0.38 -3.72
CA VAL A 135 3.65 -0.80 -5.10
C VAL A 135 3.30 -2.27 -5.33
N LEU A 136 3.68 -3.15 -4.39
CA LEU A 136 3.38 -4.59 -4.47
C LEU A 136 1.86 -4.85 -4.48
N SER A 137 1.10 -4.16 -3.63
CA SER A 137 -0.36 -4.29 -3.61
C SER A 137 -1.01 -3.79 -4.90
N ALA A 138 -0.53 -2.66 -5.45
CA ALA A 138 -1.03 -2.13 -6.72
C ALA A 138 -0.72 -3.06 -7.90
N LEU A 139 0.52 -3.59 -7.96
CA LEU A 139 0.93 -4.60 -8.94
C LEU A 139 0.08 -5.87 -8.82
N GLY A 140 -0.16 -6.32 -7.59
CA GLY A 140 -0.99 -7.49 -7.30
C GLY A 140 -2.42 -7.33 -7.83
N GLY A 141 -3.06 -6.19 -7.54
CA GLY A 141 -4.38 -5.84 -8.08
C GLY A 141 -4.41 -5.80 -9.62
N PHE A 142 -3.41 -5.17 -10.24
CA PHE A 142 -3.25 -5.15 -11.70
C PHE A 142 -3.15 -6.54 -12.30
N LEU A 143 -2.31 -7.42 -11.74
CA LEU A 143 -2.13 -8.77 -12.25
C LEU A 143 -3.41 -9.59 -12.15
N ILE A 144 -4.19 -9.43 -11.09
CA ILE A 144 -5.49 -10.11 -10.91
C ILE A 144 -6.47 -9.65 -12.00
N ILE A 145 -6.59 -8.33 -12.23
CA ILE A 145 -7.48 -7.78 -13.26
C ILE A 145 -7.05 -8.24 -14.66
N LYS A 146 -5.74 -8.20 -14.93
CA LYS A 146 -5.16 -8.67 -16.20
C LYS A 146 -5.42 -10.16 -16.44
N ALA A 147 -5.34 -10.98 -15.40
CA ALA A 147 -5.67 -12.40 -15.47
C ALA A 147 -7.15 -12.68 -15.79
N ARG A 148 -8.03 -11.69 -15.57
CA ARG A 148 -9.48 -11.77 -15.74
C ARG A 148 -9.99 -10.81 -16.81
N GLN A 149 -9.20 -10.53 -17.85
CA GLN A 149 -9.58 -9.63 -18.95
C GLN A 149 -10.89 -9.99 -19.68
N ASN A 150 -11.37 -11.23 -19.56
CA ASN A 150 -12.63 -11.68 -20.14
C ASN A 150 -13.85 -11.48 -19.21
N SER A 151 -13.69 -10.83 -18.05
CA SER A 151 -14.79 -10.48 -17.14
C SER A 151 -15.09 -8.98 -17.14
N ASN A 152 -16.16 -8.58 -16.44
CA ASN A 152 -16.53 -7.18 -16.26
C ASN A 152 -15.42 -6.33 -15.59
N LEU A 153 -14.44 -6.95 -14.93
CA LEU A 153 -13.28 -6.27 -14.33
C LEU A 153 -12.36 -5.62 -15.37
N LYS A 154 -12.44 -6.03 -16.64
CA LYS A 154 -11.71 -5.39 -17.76
C LYS A 154 -11.91 -3.88 -17.80
N VAL A 155 -13.11 -3.40 -17.49
CA VAL A 155 -13.43 -1.95 -17.50
C VAL A 155 -12.55 -1.19 -16.51
N PHE A 156 -12.11 -1.84 -15.44
CA PHE A 156 -11.26 -1.26 -14.40
C PHE A 156 -9.76 -1.39 -14.68
N LEU A 157 -9.37 -2.10 -15.75
CA LEU A 157 -7.97 -2.29 -16.14
C LEU A 157 -7.20 -0.98 -16.40
N PRO A 158 -7.71 0.01 -17.19
CA PRO A 158 -6.97 1.26 -17.40
C PRO A 158 -6.73 2.01 -16.09
N PHE A 159 -7.72 2.00 -15.20
CA PHE A 159 -7.59 2.62 -13.88
C PHE A 159 -6.48 1.96 -13.06
N SER A 160 -6.46 0.61 -13.02
CA SER A 160 -5.40 -0.13 -12.33
C SER A 160 -4.01 0.11 -12.92
N ILE A 161 -3.88 0.26 -14.24
CA ILE A 161 -2.61 0.60 -14.89
C ILE A 161 -2.13 1.98 -14.43
N VAL A 162 -3.00 2.99 -14.48
CA VAL A 162 -2.67 4.35 -14.07
C VAL A 162 -2.27 4.38 -12.59
N THR A 163 -3.03 3.74 -11.71
CA THR A 163 -2.69 3.65 -10.28
C THR A 163 -1.31 3.02 -10.06
N PHE A 164 -1.03 1.88 -10.71
CA PHE A 164 0.27 1.22 -10.59
C PHE A 164 1.43 2.11 -11.08
N LEU A 165 1.23 2.81 -12.20
CA LEU A 165 2.24 3.73 -12.72
C LEU A 165 2.47 4.91 -11.77
N LEU A 166 1.42 5.54 -11.27
CA LEU A 166 1.52 6.69 -10.36
C LEU A 166 2.26 6.34 -9.06
N ILE A 167 1.91 5.21 -8.42
CA ILE A 167 2.58 4.77 -7.18
C ILE A 167 4.03 4.39 -7.45
N THR A 168 4.31 3.73 -8.58
CA THR A 168 5.68 3.40 -8.97
C THR A 168 6.50 4.65 -9.24
N SER A 169 5.92 5.66 -9.90
CA SER A 169 6.54 6.96 -10.12
C SER A 169 6.77 7.71 -8.81
N TRP A 170 5.85 7.62 -7.86
CA TRP A 170 6.00 8.22 -6.52
C TRP A 170 7.18 7.60 -5.76
N LEU A 171 7.26 6.27 -5.68
CA LEU A 171 8.42 5.58 -5.10
C LEU A 171 9.71 5.97 -5.84
N GLY A 172 9.69 6.02 -7.18
CA GLY A 172 10.84 6.45 -7.98
C GLY A 172 11.29 7.88 -7.67
N PHE A 173 10.34 8.79 -7.45
CA PHE A 173 10.62 10.15 -7.00
C PHE A 173 11.31 10.14 -5.62
N ASN A 174 10.78 9.41 -4.64
CA ASN A 174 11.39 9.32 -3.30
C ASN A 174 12.79 8.67 -3.34
N LEU A 175 13.00 7.63 -4.13
CA LEU A 175 14.33 7.05 -4.32
C LEU A 175 15.32 8.03 -4.97
N THR A 176 14.84 8.90 -5.87
CA THR A 176 15.67 9.96 -6.47
C THR A 176 16.04 11.03 -5.45
N LEU A 177 15.18 11.29 -4.46
CA LEU A 177 15.50 12.20 -3.35
C LEU A 177 16.70 11.68 -2.53
N TYR A 178 16.88 10.37 -2.31
CA TYR A 178 18.11 9.86 -1.67
C TYR A 178 19.36 10.23 -2.46
N PHE A 179 19.32 10.09 -3.79
CA PHE A 179 20.43 10.50 -4.64
C PHE A 179 20.69 12.01 -4.52
N GLY A 180 19.63 12.83 -4.56
CA GLY A 180 19.74 14.28 -4.39
C GLY A 180 20.35 14.68 -3.04
N HIS A 181 19.99 13.97 -1.97
CA HIS A 181 20.58 14.23 -0.65
C HIS A 181 22.06 13.82 -0.58
N TYR A 182 22.38 12.55 -0.87
CA TYR A 182 23.72 12.04 -0.64
C TYR A 182 24.75 12.48 -1.69
N VAL A 183 24.34 12.65 -2.94
CA VAL A 183 25.25 12.95 -4.06
C VAL A 183 25.29 14.44 -4.37
N GLN A 184 24.12 15.11 -4.33
CA GLN A 184 24.02 16.53 -4.68
C GLN A 184 23.99 17.44 -3.44
N CYS A 185 24.02 16.87 -2.23
CA CYS A 185 23.98 17.60 -0.96
C CYS A 185 22.76 18.54 -0.83
N ILE A 186 21.63 18.17 -1.44
CA ILE A 186 20.39 18.94 -1.32
C ILE A 186 19.87 18.80 0.12
N PRO A 187 19.51 19.91 0.80
CA PRO A 187 18.99 19.86 2.17
C PRO A 187 17.52 19.47 2.17
N ILE A 188 17.23 18.21 1.81
CA ILE A 188 15.86 17.68 1.67
C ILE A 188 15.07 17.82 2.97
N HIS A 189 15.74 17.69 4.11
CA HIS A 189 15.12 17.87 5.42
C HIS A 189 14.63 19.30 5.69
N LEU A 190 15.27 20.32 5.09
CA LEU A 190 14.78 21.71 5.14
C LEU A 190 13.61 21.92 4.18
N ILE A 191 13.64 21.25 3.02
CA ILE A 191 12.58 21.37 2.00
C ILE A 191 11.27 20.79 2.53
N PHE A 192 11.31 19.60 3.12
CA PHE A 192 10.13 18.89 3.60
C PHE A 192 9.88 19.02 5.11
N SER A 193 10.58 19.93 5.79
CA SER A 193 10.46 20.14 7.25
C SER A 193 10.57 18.85 8.07
N SER A 194 11.41 17.90 7.65
CA SER A 194 11.45 16.55 8.19
C SER A 194 12.28 16.40 9.47
N GLY A 195 12.19 17.37 10.38
CA GLY A 195 12.79 17.32 11.71
C GLY A 195 14.22 16.74 11.79
N CYS A 196 14.47 15.99 12.88
CA CYS A 196 15.67 15.16 13.05
C CYS A 196 15.42 13.70 12.66
N SER A 197 14.31 13.42 11.94
CA SER A 197 14.06 12.08 11.43
C SER A 197 15.24 11.67 10.59
N ILE A 198 15.93 10.66 11.08
CA ILE A 198 17.18 10.22 10.53
C ILE A 198 16.90 9.69 9.12
N LEU A 199 17.65 10.22 8.16
CA LEU A 199 18.09 9.47 6.99
C LEU A 199 18.82 8.20 7.43
#